data_AF-A0A5K1CCM1-F1
#
_entry.id   AF-A0A5K1CCM1-F1
#
_cell.length_a   1.000
_cell.length_b   1.000
_cell.length_c   1.000
_cell.angle_alpha   90.00
_cell.angle_beta   90.00
_cell.angle_gamma   90.00
#
_symmetry.space_group_name_H-M   'P 1'
#
loop_
_entity.id
_entity.type
_entity.pdbx_description
1 polymer ?
#
loop_
_entity_poly.entity_id
_entity_poly.type
_entity_poly.pdbx_seq_one_letter_code
_entity_poly.pdbx_strand_id
1 'polypeptide(L)'
;FGMAGNVSAKADIYSYGILLLEVFTGRKPTVEQFDGDFSLRQWVAEAFPVAISDVIDSHLLNQSNNTATERSAATARKEQLVTIMEIGLSCSRESPNERMEMKEV
;
A
#
# COMPACT_ATOMS: atom_id res chain seq x y z
N PHE A 1 5.46 -5.57 15.25
CA PHE A 1 6.15 -6.87 15.12
C PHE A 1 7.64 -6.87 15.53
N GLY A 2 8.31 -5.72 15.72
CA GLY A 2 9.72 -5.67 16.15
C GLY A 2 10.00 -5.77 17.67
N MET A 3 8.98 -5.74 18.54
CA MET A 3 9.18 -5.76 20.01
C MET A 3 8.99 -7.14 20.67
N ALA A 4 8.54 -8.16 19.92
CA ALA A 4 8.24 -9.49 20.48
C ALA A 4 9.28 -10.57 20.11
N GLY A 5 10.38 -10.23 19.43
CA GLY A 5 11.50 -11.15 19.17
C GLY A 5 11.23 -12.28 18.15
N ASN A 6 10.03 -12.40 17.60
CA ASN A 6 9.71 -13.43 16.61
C ASN A 6 10.13 -13.01 15.19
N VAL A 7 11.40 -13.25 14.87
CA VAL A 7 11.94 -13.16 13.51
C VAL A 7 11.32 -14.30 12.68
N SER A 8 10.64 -13.96 11.59
CA SER A 8 10.08 -14.94 10.66
C SER A 8 9.87 -14.32 9.28
N ALA A 9 9.94 -15.14 8.23
CA ALA A 9 9.66 -14.68 6.86
C ALA A 9 8.29 -13.99 6.76
N LYS A 10 7.27 -14.47 7.47
CA LYS A 10 5.94 -13.84 7.52
C LYS A 10 5.95 -12.49 8.22
N ALA A 11 6.80 -12.28 9.22
CA ALA A 11 6.96 -10.97 9.85
C ALA A 11 7.68 -9.97 8.91
N ASP A 12 8.67 -10.45 8.15
CA ASP A 12 9.35 -9.64 7.14
C ASP A 12 8.37 -9.23 6.02
N ILE A 13 7.54 -10.16 5.53
CA ILE A 13 6.49 -9.90 4.52
C ILE A 13 5.49 -8.85 5.02
N TYR A 14 5.06 -8.93 6.29
CA TYR A 14 4.18 -7.91 6.86
C TYR A 14 4.84 -6.54 6.85
N SER A 15 6.10 -6.47 7.29
CA SER A 15 6.85 -5.21 7.36
C SER A 15 7.09 -4.64 5.96
N TYR A 16 7.35 -5.49 4.97
CA TYR A 16 7.40 -5.12 3.56
C TYR A 16 6.07 -4.56 3.05
N GLY A 17 4.94 -5.18 3.41
CA GLY A 17 3.60 -4.68 3.09
C GLY A 17 3.35 -3.28 3.63
N ILE A 18 3.67 -3.04 4.91
CA ILE A 18 3.55 -1.70 5.52
C ILE A 18 4.48 -0.69 4.83
N LEU A 19 5.70 -1.08 4.49
CA LEU A 19 6.65 -0.22 3.78
C LEU A 19 6.13 0.17 2.39
N LEU A 20 5.55 -0.77 1.63
CA LEU A 20 4.90 -0.46 0.36
C LEU A 20 3.79 0.57 0.56
N LEU A 21 2.90 0.35 1.52
CA LEU A 21 1.82 1.30 1.79
C LEU A 21 2.36 2.69 2.19
N GLU A 22 3.40 2.76 3.01
CA GLU A 22 4.07 4.02 3.38
C GLU A 22 4.63 4.76 2.17
N VAL A 23 5.37 4.05 1.30
CA VAL A 23 6.02 4.64 0.11
C VAL A 23 4.99 5.20 -0.87
N PHE A 24 3.91 4.46 -1.14
CA PHE A 24 2.95 4.83 -2.19
C PHE A 24 1.85 5.78 -1.72
N THR A 25 1.64 5.91 -0.41
CA THR A 25 0.76 6.93 0.18
C THR A 25 1.52 8.20 0.58
N GLY A 26 2.84 8.13 0.73
CA GLY A 26 3.66 9.21 1.28
C GLY A 26 3.38 9.48 2.77
N ARG A 27 2.73 8.54 3.47
CA ARG A 27 2.33 8.67 4.88
C ARG A 27 3.19 7.79 5.76
N LYS A 28 3.67 8.34 6.88
CA LYS A 28 4.34 7.52 7.89
C LYS A 28 3.33 6.57 8.57
N PRO A 29 3.72 5.35 8.94
CA PRO A 29 2.84 4.40 9.65
C PRO A 29 2.39 4.90 11.03
N THR A 30 3.13 5.84 11.63
CA THR A 30 2.97 6.32 13.01
C THR A 30 2.62 7.81 13.11
N VAL A 31 2.01 8.40 12.08
CA VAL A 31 1.50 9.79 12.18
C VAL A 31 0.45 9.88 13.29
N GLU A 32 0.37 11.02 14.00
CA GLU A 32 -0.62 11.28 15.08
C GLU A 32 -2.09 11.05 14.68
N GLN A 33 -2.39 11.05 13.38
CA GLN A 33 -3.71 10.76 12.82
C GLN A 33 -4.07 9.27 12.87
N PHE A 34 -3.08 8.41 13.10
CA PHE A 34 -3.21 6.97 13.32
C PHE A 34 -3.05 6.72 14.82
N ASP A 35 -4.14 6.86 15.57
CA ASP A 35 -4.18 6.42 16.97
C ASP A 35 -4.31 4.89 17.04
N GLY A 36 -4.16 4.32 18.23
CA GLY A 36 -3.93 2.88 18.42
C GLY A 36 -4.92 1.94 17.70
N ASP A 37 -6.11 2.41 17.35
CA ASP A 37 -7.16 1.63 16.69
C ASP A 37 -7.22 1.83 15.16
N PHE A 38 -6.56 2.87 14.62
CA PHE A 38 -6.59 3.20 13.19
C PHE A 38 -5.19 3.26 12.59
N SER A 39 -4.75 2.18 11.97
CA SER A 39 -3.45 2.07 11.30
C SER A 39 -3.48 2.54 9.84
N LEU A 40 -2.29 2.88 9.31
CA LEU A 40 -2.09 3.13 7.87
C LEU A 40 -2.71 2.04 6.98
N ARG A 41 -2.60 0.78 7.40
CA ARG A 41 -3.19 -0.36 6.68
C ARG A 41 -4.71 -0.28 6.65
N GLN A 42 -5.37 0.00 7.78
CA GLN A 42 -6.84 0.12 7.84
C GLN A 42 -7.33 1.27 6.97
N TRP A 43 -6.66 2.44 7.04
CA TRP A 43 -6.99 3.58 6.18
C TRP A 43 -6.93 3.24 4.69
N VAL A 44 -5.89 2.53 4.26
CA VAL A 44 -5.79 2.06 2.87
C VAL A 44 -6.86 1.01 2.54
N ALA A 45 -7.10 0.06 3.45
CA ALA A 45 -8.07 -1.02 3.24
C ALA A 45 -9.51 -0.50 3.07
N GLU A 46 -9.88 0.55 3.80
CA GLU A 46 -11.20 1.20 3.67
C GLU A 46 -11.37 1.93 2.34
N ALA A 47 -10.28 2.47 1.79
CA ALA A 47 -10.29 3.12 0.48
C ALA A 47 -10.28 2.11 -0.68
N PHE A 48 -9.79 0.90 -0.48
CA PHE A 48 -9.61 -0.09 -1.55
C PHE A 48 -10.92 -0.82 -1.91
N PRO A 49 -11.21 -1.06 -3.20
CA PRO A 49 -10.50 -0.57 -4.39
C PRO A 49 -11.02 0.78 -4.91
N VAL A 50 -12.20 1.21 -4.47
CA VAL A 50 -12.98 2.27 -5.14
C VAL A 50 -12.35 3.65 -4.97
N ALA A 51 -11.94 3.99 -3.74
CA ALA A 51 -11.39 5.28 -3.36
C ALA A 51 -9.86 5.24 -3.21
N ILE A 52 -9.18 4.21 -3.72
CA ILE A 52 -7.73 4.03 -3.53
C ILE A 52 -6.89 5.18 -4.09
N SER A 53 -7.43 5.91 -5.08
CA SER A 53 -6.78 7.09 -5.65
C SER A 53 -6.66 8.24 -4.64
N ASP A 54 -7.52 8.29 -3.63
CA ASP A 54 -7.56 9.36 -2.63
C ASP A 54 -6.48 9.18 -1.55
N VAL A 55 -5.95 7.96 -1.42
CA VAL A 55 -4.89 7.62 -0.44
C VAL A 55 -3.51 7.51 -1.08
N ILE A 56 -3.43 7.28 -2.39
CA ILE A 56 -2.17 7.31 -3.15
C ILE A 56 -1.61 8.73 -3.19
N ASP A 57 -0.29 8.87 -3.06
CA ASP A 57 0.36 10.18 -3.17
C ASP A 57 0.03 10.84 -4.52
N SER A 58 -0.57 12.03 -4.45
CA SER A 58 -0.95 12.84 -5.61
C SER A 58 0.21 13.13 -6.58
N HIS A 59 1.47 13.15 -6.10
CA HIS A 59 2.65 13.29 -6.96
C HIS A 59 2.86 12.07 -7.88
N LEU A 60 2.34 10.90 -7.52
CA LEU A 60 2.37 9.70 -8.34
C LEU A 60 1.26 9.70 -9.41
N LEU A 61 0.20 10.46 -9.19
CA LEU A 61 -0.96 10.58 -10.09
C LEU A 61 -0.85 11.78 -11.05
N ASN A 62 -0.11 12.82 -10.69
CA ASN A 62 0.01 14.05 -11.46
C ASN A 62 0.99 13.91 -12.64
N GLN A 63 0.44 13.73 -13.85
CA GLN A 63 1.13 13.97 -15.12
C GLN A 63 0.26 14.82 -16.06
N SER A 64 0.90 15.54 -16.98
CA SER A 64 0.22 16.30 -18.02
C SER A 64 -0.47 15.37 -19.01
N ASN A 65 -1.79 15.50 -19.14
CA ASN A 65 -2.65 14.64 -19.97
C ASN A 65 -3.11 15.36 -21.24
N ASN A 66 -2.19 16.09 -21.88
CA ASN A 66 -2.52 16.99 -22.98
C ASN A 66 -2.80 16.21 -24.27
N THR A 67 -2.12 15.07 -24.46
CA THR A 67 -2.26 14.18 -25.61
C THR A 67 -3.00 12.89 -25.26
N ALA A 68 -3.52 12.19 -26.28
CA ALA A 68 -4.17 10.90 -26.09
C ALA A 68 -3.20 9.81 -25.56
N THR A 69 -1.95 9.85 -26.01
CA THR A 69 -0.89 8.94 -25.55
C THR A 69 -0.57 9.14 -24.07
N GLU A 70 -0.48 10.38 -23.60
CA GLU A 70 -0.25 10.69 -22.18
C GLU A 70 -1.42 10.21 -21.30
N ARG A 71 -2.67 10.35 -21.76
CA ARG A 71 -3.84 9.82 -21.02
C ARG A 71 -3.79 8.30 -20.87
N SER A 72 -3.43 7.60 -21.94
CA SER A 72 -3.31 6.13 -21.89
C SER A 72 -2.19 5.71 -20.94
N ALA A 73 -1.04 6.40 -20.95
CA ALA A 73 0.04 6.15 -20.01
C ALA A 73 -0.36 6.44 -18.55
N ALA A 74 -1.11 7.52 -18.31
CA ALA A 74 -1.62 7.86 -16.98
C ALA A 74 -2.59 6.80 -16.45
N THR A 75 -3.49 6.26 -17.29
CA THR A 75 -4.38 5.16 -16.91
C THR A 75 -3.60 3.90 -16.56
N ALA A 76 -2.64 3.49 -17.41
CA ALA A 76 -1.80 2.32 -17.14
C ALA A 76 -1.00 2.47 -15.83
N ARG A 77 -0.46 3.67 -15.58
CA ARG A 77 0.24 3.98 -14.33
C ARG A 77 -0.70 3.88 -13.12
N LYS A 78 -1.93 4.40 -13.26
CA LYS A 78 -2.93 4.30 -12.20
C LYS A 78 -3.24 2.84 -11.88
N GLU A 79 -3.44 1.99 -12.88
CA GLU A 79 -3.67 0.55 -12.69
C GLU A 79 -2.50 -0.12 -11.97
N GLN A 80 -1.25 0.19 -12.35
CA GLN A 80 -0.06 -0.31 -11.67
C GLN A 80 -0.02 0.11 -10.19
N LEU A 81 -0.35 1.36 -9.88
CA LEU A 81 -0.40 1.84 -8.50
C LEU A 81 -1.48 1.09 -7.69
N VAL A 82 -2.65 0.82 -8.29
CA VAL A 82 -3.69 0.01 -7.63
C VAL A 82 -3.19 -1.40 -7.31
N THR A 83 -2.52 -2.06 -8.25
CA THR A 83 -1.94 -3.39 -8.03
C THR A 83 -0.91 -3.38 -6.90
N ILE A 84 -0.06 -2.34 -6.83
CA ILE A 84 0.93 -2.21 -5.76
C ILE A 84 0.25 -2.06 -4.39
N MET A 85 -0.83 -1.28 -4.32
CA MET A 85 -1.59 -1.13 -3.07
C MET A 85 -2.25 -2.45 -2.65
N GLU A 86 -2.77 -3.23 -3.59
CA GLU A 86 -3.32 -4.57 -3.35
C GLU A 86 -2.26 -5.55 -2.81
N ILE A 87 -1.05 -5.52 -3.38
CA ILE A 87 0.10 -6.31 -2.88
C ILE A 87 0.45 -5.86 -1.45
N GLY A 88 0.52 -4.55 -1.20
CA GLY A 88 0.76 -4.00 0.14
C GLY A 88 -0.25 -4.49 1.18
N LEU A 89 -1.54 -4.49 0.84
CA LEU A 89 -2.62 -5.01 1.69
C LEU A 89 -2.54 -6.53 1.90
N SER A 90 -2.17 -7.28 0.88
CA SER A 90 -2.04 -8.74 0.93
C SER A 90 -0.83 -9.19 1.76
N CYS A 91 0.32 -8.52 1.60
CA CYS A 91 1.51 -8.72 2.42
C CYS A 91 1.27 -8.40 3.90
N SER A 92 0.48 -7.36 4.19
CA SER A 92 0.26 -6.83 5.53
C SER A 92 -0.98 -7.39 6.25
N ARG A 93 -1.57 -8.51 5.79
CA ARG A 93 -2.70 -9.12 6.53
C ARG A 93 -2.34 -9.43 7.98
N GLU A 94 -3.30 -9.23 8.89
CA GLU A 94 -3.06 -9.44 10.33
C GLU A 94 -2.69 -10.90 10.61
N SER A 95 -3.44 -11.85 10.04
CA SER A 95 -3.15 -13.28 10.13
C SER A 95 -1.91 -13.65 9.28
N PRO A 96 -0.83 -14.21 9.88
CA PRO A 96 0.36 -14.64 9.13
C PRO A 96 0.08 -15.63 8.00
N ASN A 97 -0.94 -16.48 8.16
CA ASN A 97 -1.30 -17.52 7.19
C ASN A 97 -2.04 -16.97 5.97
N GLU A 98 -2.63 -15.79 6.08
CA GLU A 98 -3.33 -15.16 4.96
C GLU A 98 -2.40 -14.25 4.15
N ARG A 99 -1.20 -13.93 4.67
CA ARG A 99 -0.20 -13.14 3.96
C ARG A 99 0.32 -13.92 2.77
N MET A 100 0.45 -13.25 1.63
CA MET A 100 1.06 -13.83 0.43
C MET A 100 2.49 -14.33 0.70
N GLU A 101 2.98 -15.25 -0.11
CA GLU A 101 4.38 -15.68 -0.04
C GLU A 101 5.27 -14.69 -0.79
N MET A 102 6.51 -14.51 -0.32
CA MET A 102 7.46 -13.59 -0.99
C MET A 102 7.78 -13.99 -2.44
N LYS A 103 7.62 -15.28 -2.79
CA LYS A 103 7.76 -15.77 -4.16
C LYS A 103 6.63 -15.34 -5.11
N GLU A 104 5.52 -14.86 -4.54
CA GLU A 104 4.30 -14.44 -5.25
C GLU A 104 4.17 -12.90 -5.29
N VAL A 105 5.09 -12.20 -4.61
CA VAL A 105 5.32 -10.75 -4.72
C VAL A 105 6.16 -10.49 -5.96
#